data_AF-A0A5K0UV97-F1
#
_entry.id   AF-A0A5K0UV97-F1
#
_cell.length_a   1.000
_cell.length_b   1.000
_cell.length_c   1.000
_cell.angle_alpha   90.00
_cell.angle_beta   90.00
_cell.angle_gamma   90.00
#
_symmetry.space_group_name_H-M   'P 1'
#
loop_
_entity.id
_entity.type
_entity.pdbx_description
1 polymer ?
#
loop_
_entity_poly.entity_id
_entity_poly.type
_entity_poly.pdbx_seq_one_letter_code
_entity_poly.pdbx_strand_id
1 'polypeptide(L)' 'VGGFATEYGNLLTFATVRGAAHMVPFAQPARALALFKAFVSNKRLPNTTSPSID' A
#
# COMPACT_ATOMS: atom_id res chain seq x y z
N VAL A 1 3.67 10.69 3.43
CA VAL A 1 3.33 9.68 2.39
C VAL A 1 4.22 8.45 2.56
N GLY A 2 3.63 7.24 2.62
CA GLY A 2 4.34 5.98 2.91
C GLY A 2 4.87 5.23 1.69
N GLY A 3 4.53 5.67 0.48
CA GLY A 3 4.81 5.02 -0.81
C GLY A 3 3.66 5.32 -1.77
N PHE A 4 3.54 4.51 -2.83
CA PHE A 4 2.47 4.60 -3.82
C PHE A 4 1.77 3.24 -3.98
N ALA A 5 0.51 3.27 -4.39
CA ALA A 5 -0.26 2.09 -4.72
C ALA A 5 -0.94 2.28 -6.09
N THR A 6 -0.96 1.21 -6.88
CA THR A 6 -1.70 1.11 -8.14
C THR A 6 -2.60 -0.10 -8.05
N GLU A 7 -3.87 0.09 -8.37
CA GLU A 7 -4.87 -0.97 -8.34
C GLU A 7 -5.18 -1.45 -9.75
N TYR A 8 -5.28 -2.76 -9.91
CA TYR A 8 -5.62 -3.43 -11.17
C TYR A 8 -6.98 -4.11 -10.96
N GLY A 9 -8.04 -3.38 -11.29
CA GLY A 9 -9.41 -3.78 -10.98
C GLY A 9 -9.65 -3.85 -9.47
N ASN A 10 -10.29 -4.93 -9.02
CA ASN A 10 -10.68 -5.15 -7.63
C ASN A 10 -9.94 -6.32 -6.94
N LEU A 11 -9.00 -6.97 -7.64
CA LEU A 11 -8.34 -8.20 -7.17
C LEU A 11 -6.86 -8.00 -6.83
N LEU A 12 -6.17 -7.14 -7.57
CA LEU A 12 -4.72 -6.96 -7.42
C LEU A 12 -4.38 -5.51 -7.11
N THR A 13 -3.58 -5.30 -6.07
CA THR A 13 -2.98 -4.01 -5.72
C THR A 13 -1.47 -4.15 -5.68
N PHE A 14 -0.77 -3.34 -6.47
CA PHE A 14 0.68 -3.18 -6.38
C PHE A 14 0.99 -1.99 -5.45
N ALA A 15 1.82 -2.20 -4.43
CA ALA A 15 2.18 -1.16 -3.48
C ALA A 15 3.69 -1.10 -3.26
N THR A 16 4.21 0.12 -3.14
CA THR A 16 5.59 0.39 -2.73
C THR A 16 5.62 0.93 -1.30
N VAL A 17 6.68 0.64 -0.56
CA VAL A 17 6.91 1.21 0.78
C VAL A 17 8.18 2.05 0.71
N ARG A 18 8.03 3.37 0.76
CA ARG A 18 9.14 4.32 0.65
C ARG A 18 10.16 4.10 1.78
N GLY A 19 11.43 3.96 1.43
CA GLY A 19 12.51 3.77 2.41
C GLY A 19 12.55 2.37 3.03
N ALA A 20 11.77 1.42 2.50
CA ALA A 20 11.96 0.01 2.83
C ALA A 20 13.06 -0.61 1.96
N ALA A 21 13.76 -1.59 2.52
CA ALA A 21 14.70 -2.45 1.79
C ALA A 21 14.00 -3.75 1.34
N HIS A 22 14.78 -4.77 0.96
CA HIS A 22 14.25 -6.08 0.57
C HIS A 22 13.34 -6.70 1.64
N MET A 23 13.72 -6.60 2.92
CA MET A 23 12.88 -7.00 4.04
C MET A 23 12.05 -5.81 4.55
N VAL A 24 10.87 -5.60 3.97
CA VAL A 24 10.01 -4.45 4.29
C VAL A 24 9.63 -4.36 5.78
N PRO A 25 9.20 -5.44 6.47
CA PRO A 25 8.85 -5.35 7.89
C PRO A 25 10.04 -5.02 8.81
N PHE A 26 11.26 -5.37 8.40
CA PHE A 26 12.47 -5.02 9.15
C PHE A 26 12.79 -3.53 9.01
N ALA A 27 12.77 -3.00 7.79
CA ALA A 27 13.18 -1.62 7.53
C ALA A 27 12.09 -0.57 7.85
N GLN A 28 10.81 -0.91 7.69
CA GLN A 28 9.67 -0.01 7.88
C GLN A 28 8.53 -0.71 8.63
N PRO A 29 8.71 -1.10 9.91
CA PRO A 29 7.79 -1.97 10.64
C PRO A 29 6.35 -1.42 10.72
N ALA A 30 6.20 -0.13 11.06
CA ALA A 30 4.88 0.50 11.17
C ALA A 30 4.12 0.53 9.84
N ARG A 31 4.83 0.78 8.72
CA ARG A 31 4.22 0.83 7.37
C ARG A 31 3.86 -0.56 6.87
N ALA A 32 4.72 -1.54 7.12
CA ALA A 32 4.46 -2.94 6.79
C ALA A 32 3.20 -3.46 7.51
N LEU A 33 3.06 -3.16 8.81
CA LEU A 33 1.88 -3.54 9.57
C LEU A 33 0.61 -2.85 9.05
N ALA A 34 0.69 -1.57 8.71
CA ALA A 34 -0.45 -0.85 8.14
C ALA A 34 -0.89 -1.44 6.80
N LEU A 35 0.06 -1.76 5.91
CA LEU A 35 -0.21 -2.43 4.63
C LEU A 35 -0.85 -3.81 4.86
N PHE A 36 -0.28 -4.61 5.75
CA PHE A 36 -0.79 -5.95 6.05
C PHE A 36 -2.21 -5.92 6.64
N LYS A 37 -2.47 -5.01 7.59
CA LYS A 37 -3.81 -4.82 8.17
C LYS A 37 -4.85 -4.46 7.11
N ALA A 38 -4.49 -3.59 6.15
CA ALA A 38 -5.36 -3.22 5.05
C ALA A 38 -5.67 -4.44 4.16
N PHE A 39 -4.66 -5.23 3.81
CA PHE A 39 -4.82 -6.45 3.02
C PHE A 39 -5.77 -7.47 3.66
N VAL A 40 -5.52 -7.88 4.91
CA VAL A 40 -6.36 -8.90 5.58
C VAL A 40 -7.78 -8.41 5.88
N SER A 41 -7.98 -7.10 6.00
CA SER A 41 -9.30 -6.49 6.21
C SER A 41 -10.03 -6.18 4.91
N ASN A 42 -9.46 -6.54 3.75
CA ASN A 42 -9.96 -6.17 2.43
C ASN A 42 -10.25 -4.65 2.29
N LYS A 43 -9.35 -3.81 2.83
CA LYS A 43 -9.44 -2.36 2.76
C LYS A 43 -8.43 -1.82 1.75
N ARG A 44 -8.88 -0.89 0.89
CA ARG A 44 -8.00 -0.15 -0.02
C ARG A 44 -6.98 0.68 0.76
N LEU A 45 -5.78 0.81 0.20
CA LEU A 45 -4.75 1.69 0.76
C LEU A 45 -5.15 3.17 0.56
N PRO A 46 -4.72 4.09 1.44
CA PRO A 46 -5.03 5.51 1.28
C PRO A 46 -4.46 6.05 -0.03
N ASN A 47 -5.33 6.43 -0.96
CA ASN A 47 -4.93 7.02 -2.24
C ASN A 47 -4.94 8.54 -2.13
N THR A 48 -3.76 9.17 -2.15
CA THR A 48 -3.62 10.64 -2.19
C THR A 48 -3.51 11.20 -3.61
N THR A 49 -3.50 10.33 -4.63
CA THR A 49 -3.53 10.72 -6.04
C THR A 49 -4.94 10.51 -6.59
N SER A 50 -5.79 11.53 -6.47
CA SER A 50 -6.98 11.66 -7.34
C SER A 50 -6.48 11.90 -8.77
N PRO A 51 -7.07 11.24 -9.77
CA PRO A 51 -8.43 11.57 -10.15
C PRO A 51 -9.38 10.37 -10.06
N SER A 52 -10.65 10.65 -9.73
CA SER A 52 -11.72 9.77 -10.20
C SER A 52 -11.69 9.84 -11.72
N ILE A 53 -11.34 8.75 -12.37
CA ILE A 53 -11.72 8.56 -13.76
C ILE A 53 -13.07 7.84 -13.69
N ASP A 54 -14.11 8.66 -13.56
CA ASP A 54 -15.35 8.40 -14.29
C ASP A 54 -15.16 8.96 -15.71
#